data_AF-A0A7W5KTM6-F1
#
_entry.id   AF-A0A7W5KTM6-F1
#
_cell.length_a   1.000
_cell.length_b   1.000
_cell.length_c   1.000
_cell.angle_alpha   90.00
_cell.angle_beta   90.00
_cell.angle_gamma   90.00
#
_symmetry.space_group_name_H-M   'P 1'
#
loop_
_entity.id
_entity.type
_entity.pdbx_description
1 polymer ?
#
loop_
_entity_poly.entity_id
_entity_poly.type
_entity_poly.pdbx_seq_one_letter_code
_entity_poly.pdbx_strand_id
1 'polypeptide(L)'
;MTPNNSGFVIGPLRKDQIDRTYVIAQAAMPDLTLDSWRRVSGGSERRNFIVATDTRGYSRGLCHIRLEKHPVAGPLFDVAIFIVISPLHEHEIAAALFACIERQAIDEKSKYLRFWTLRPETWSLLDDQEFRHRWDHGVIYRL
;
A
#
# COMPACT_ATOMS: atom_id res chain seq x y z
N MET A 1 -4.78 -8.73 -15.91
CA MET A 1 -5.56 -7.66 -15.22
C MET A 1 -7.02 -7.97 -15.43
N THR A 2 -7.74 -8.37 -14.38
CA THR A 2 -9.21 -8.49 -14.42
C THR A 2 -9.80 -7.13 -14.05
N PRO A 3 -10.64 -6.52 -14.91
CA PRO A 3 -11.35 -5.31 -14.53
C PRO A 3 -12.32 -5.67 -13.40
N ASN A 4 -12.20 -4.99 -12.26
CA ASN A 4 -13.25 -5.04 -11.25
C ASN A 4 -14.39 -4.15 -11.75
N ASN A 5 -15.65 -4.52 -11.50
CA ASN A 5 -16.85 -3.87 -12.04
C ASN A 5 -17.10 -2.43 -11.51
N SER A 6 -16.09 -1.80 -10.91
CA SER A 6 -16.14 -0.54 -10.17
C SER A 6 -15.56 0.65 -10.92
N GLY A 7 -15.16 0.51 -12.19
CA GLY A 7 -14.57 1.61 -12.95
C GLY A 7 -13.15 1.99 -12.51
N PHE A 8 -12.50 1.14 -11.72
CA PHE A 8 -11.11 1.30 -11.27
C PHE A 8 -10.25 0.13 -11.71
N VAL A 9 -9.01 0.43 -12.08
CA VAL A 9 -7.96 -0.55 -12.33
C VAL A 9 -7.03 -0.59 -11.13
N ILE A 10 -6.93 -1.76 -10.49
CA ILE A 10 -6.00 -2.04 -9.40
C ILE A 10 -4.76 -2.73 -9.96
N GLY A 11 -3.57 -2.26 -9.60
CA GLY A 11 -2.34 -2.89 -10.04
C GLY A 11 -1.07 -2.27 -9.45
N PRO A 12 0.10 -2.82 -9.79
CA PRO A 12 1.38 -2.31 -9.28
C PRO A 12 1.65 -0.88 -9.78
N LEU A 13 2.36 -0.10 -8.97
CA LEU A 13 2.78 1.25 -9.33
C LEU A 13 3.69 1.25 -10.56
N ARG A 14 3.24 1.88 -11.64
CA ARG A 14 4.03 2.03 -12.86
C ARG A 14 4.90 3.29 -12.82
N LYS A 15 5.96 3.31 -13.63
CA LYS A 15 6.91 4.45 -13.68
C LYS A 15 6.22 5.76 -14.07
N ASP A 16 5.28 5.71 -15.01
CA ASP A 16 4.48 6.86 -15.46
C ASP A 16 3.53 7.40 -14.40
N GLN A 17 3.29 6.65 -13.31
CA GLN A 17 2.36 7.01 -12.25
C GLN A 17 3.05 7.61 -11.01
N ILE A 18 4.39 7.61 -10.94
CA ILE A 18 5.15 8.04 -9.75
C ILE A 18 4.74 9.47 -9.35
N ASP A 19 4.89 10.45 -10.24
CA ASP A 19 4.58 11.84 -9.89
C ASP A 19 3.08 12.09 -9.65
N ARG A 20 2.20 11.31 -10.29
CA ARG A 20 0.74 11.45 -10.12
C ARG A 20 0.27 10.89 -8.78
N THR A 21 0.91 9.82 -8.30
CA THR A 21 0.59 9.19 -7.02
C THR A 21 1.14 9.95 -5.82
N TYR A 22 2.13 10.84 -6.04
CA TYR A 22 2.61 11.77 -5.02
C TYR A 22 1.47 12.58 -4.39
N VAL A 23 0.50 13.06 -5.18
CA VAL A 23 -0.61 13.88 -4.67
C VAL A 23 -1.43 13.12 -3.61
N ILE A 24 -1.59 11.81 -3.78
CA ILE A 24 -2.29 10.96 -2.81
C ILE A 24 -1.45 10.75 -1.57
N ALA A 25 -0.17 10.41 -1.78
CA ALA A 25 0.77 10.20 -0.69
C ALA A 25 0.89 11.47 0.17
N GLN A 26 1.04 12.65 -0.45
CA GLN A 26 1.15 13.94 0.21
C GLN A 26 -0.13 14.33 0.96
N ALA A 27 -1.31 14.01 0.42
CA ALA A 27 -2.57 14.29 1.10
C ALA A 27 -2.71 13.51 2.43
N ALA A 28 -2.15 12.31 2.53
CA ALA A 28 -2.10 11.54 3.78
C ALA A 28 -0.86 11.85 4.64
N MET A 29 0.18 12.38 4.02
CA MET A 29 1.49 12.67 4.63
C MET A 29 1.94 14.09 4.21
N PRO A 30 1.42 15.15 4.83
CA PRO A 30 1.61 16.54 4.35
C PRO A 30 3.07 16.96 4.20
N ASP A 31 3.96 16.46 5.07
CA ASP A 31 5.39 16.78 5.07
C ASP A 31 6.21 15.94 4.08
N LEU A 32 5.57 15.02 3.34
CA LEU A 32 6.22 14.25 2.29
C LEU A 32 6.63 15.16 1.13
N THR A 33 7.93 15.24 0.85
CA THR A 33 8.45 15.93 -0.34
C THR A 33 8.43 15.05 -1.58
N LEU A 34 8.27 15.67 -2.76
CA LEU A 34 8.28 14.96 -4.04
C LEU A 34 9.60 14.20 -4.26
N ASP A 35 10.73 14.74 -3.84
CA ASP A 35 12.03 14.08 -3.98
C ASP A 35 12.15 12.84 -3.09
N SER A 36 11.64 12.91 -1.85
CA SER A 36 11.60 11.75 -0.95
C SER A 36 10.68 10.67 -1.48
N TRP A 37 9.52 11.06 -2.00
CA TRP A 37 8.59 10.15 -2.67
C TRP A 37 9.23 9.46 -3.88
N ARG A 38 9.87 10.22 -4.78
CA ARG A 38 10.55 9.69 -5.97
C ARG A 38 11.68 8.72 -5.61
N ARG A 39 12.42 8.98 -4.53
CA ARG A 39 13.50 8.10 -4.07
C ARG A 39 12.98 6.70 -3.74
N VAL A 40 11.87 6.61 -3.01
CA VAL A 40 11.30 5.33 -2.59
C VAL A 40 10.49 4.68 -3.72
N SER A 41 9.56 5.44 -4.31
CA SER A 41 8.66 4.94 -5.34
C SER A 41 9.31 4.73 -6.71
N GLY A 42 10.49 5.30 -6.96
CA GLY A 42 11.30 5.05 -8.16
C GLY A 42 12.29 3.90 -8.01
N GLY A 43 12.55 3.45 -6.78
CA GLY A 43 13.53 2.44 -6.43
C GLY A 43 12.99 1.00 -6.46
N SER A 44 13.65 0.12 -5.69
CA SER A 44 13.27 -1.27 -5.51
C SER A 44 11.88 -1.43 -4.91
N GLU A 45 11.49 -0.51 -4.03
CA GLU A 45 10.20 -0.51 -3.32
C GLU A 45 9.01 -0.23 -4.22
N ARG A 46 9.22 0.27 -5.46
CA ARG A 46 8.13 0.51 -6.40
C ARG A 46 7.20 -0.70 -6.59
N ARG A 47 7.78 -1.90 -6.61
CA ARG A 47 7.03 -3.16 -6.82
C ARG A 47 6.09 -3.51 -5.67
N ASN A 48 6.34 -2.92 -4.50
CA ASN A 48 5.57 -3.09 -3.28
C ASN A 48 4.40 -2.10 -3.22
N PHE A 49 4.30 -1.15 -4.15
CA PHE A 49 3.15 -0.25 -4.23
C PHE A 49 2.04 -0.80 -5.12
N ILE A 50 0.81 -0.75 -4.63
CA ILE A 50 -0.42 -1.01 -5.38
C ILE A 50 -1.19 0.29 -5.51
N VAL A 51 -1.74 0.55 -6.70
CA VAL A 51 -2.46 1.79 -7.01
C VAL A 51 -3.84 1.44 -7.55
N ALA A 52 -4.85 2.17 -7.08
CA ALA A 52 -6.16 2.23 -7.71
C ALA A 52 -6.21 3.41 -8.67
N THR A 53 -6.52 3.17 -9.94
CA THR A 53 -6.60 4.21 -10.99
C THR A 53 -7.99 4.23 -11.60
N ASP A 54 -8.63 5.40 -11.69
CA ASP A 54 -9.92 5.54 -12.35
C ASP A 54 -9.80 5.49 -13.89
N THR A 55 -10.95 5.40 -14.58
CA THR A 55 -11.01 5.37 -16.06
C THR A 55 -10.41 6.61 -16.74
N ARG A 56 -10.25 7.72 -16.03
CA ARG A 56 -9.63 8.96 -16.52
C ARG A 56 -8.12 9.00 -16.25
N GLY A 57 -7.56 7.97 -15.63
CA GLY A 57 -6.14 7.86 -15.33
C GLY A 57 -5.71 8.57 -14.05
N TYR A 58 -6.65 9.04 -13.22
CA TYR A 58 -6.30 9.58 -11.91
C TYR A 58 -6.13 8.45 -10.91
N SER A 59 -5.03 8.50 -10.17
CA SER A 59 -4.87 7.65 -9.01
C SER A 59 -5.88 8.07 -7.95
N ARG A 60 -6.53 7.10 -7.31
CA ARG A 60 -7.55 7.29 -6.27
C ARG A 60 -7.28 6.52 -4.99
N GLY A 61 -6.29 5.63 -5.02
CA GLY A 61 -5.82 4.94 -3.83
C GLY A 61 -4.43 4.39 -4.03
N LEU A 62 -3.74 4.19 -2.91
CA LEU A 62 -2.35 3.81 -2.84
C LEU A 62 -2.16 2.90 -1.63
N CYS A 63 -1.51 1.76 -1.84
CA CYS A 63 -1.06 0.89 -0.77
C CYS A 63 0.43 0.60 -0.93
N HIS A 64 1.14 0.42 0.18
CA HIS A 64 2.47 -0.20 0.21
C HIS A 64 2.36 -1.52 0.97
N ILE A 65 2.82 -2.60 0.35
CA ILE A 65 2.71 -3.96 0.85
C ILE A 65 4.06 -4.65 0.88
N ARG A 66 4.30 -5.49 1.87
CA ARG A 66 5.50 -6.32 1.93
C ARG A 66 5.20 -7.67 2.55
N LEU A 67 5.73 -8.73 1.96
CA LEU A 67 5.73 -10.05 2.58
C LEU A 67 6.89 -10.16 3.56
N GLU A 68 6.58 -10.36 4.84
CA GLU A 68 7.54 -10.55 5.92
C GLU A 68 7.57 -12.00 6.39
N LYS A 69 8.76 -12.47 6.78
CA LYS A 69 8.90 -13.70 7.56
C LYS A 69 8.95 -13.34 9.04
N HIS A 70 7.80 -13.06 9.63
CA HIS A 70 7.66 -12.60 11.00
C HIS A 70 7.92 -13.73 12.02
N PRO A 71 8.67 -13.49 13.12
CA PRO A 71 8.99 -14.53 14.11
C PRO A 71 7.76 -15.21 14.75
N VAL A 72 6.69 -14.45 14.97
CA VAL A 72 5.44 -14.93 15.60
C VAL A 72 4.44 -15.50 14.59
N ALA A 73 4.26 -14.84 13.44
CA ALA A 73 3.18 -15.13 12.51
C ALA A 73 3.60 -16.05 11.36
N GLY A 74 4.90 -16.27 11.17
CA GLY A 74 5.43 -16.83 9.94
C GLY A 74 5.27 -15.82 8.79
N PRO A 75 4.79 -16.24 7.60
CA PRO A 75 4.43 -15.31 6.54
C PRO A 75 3.38 -14.31 7.02
N LEU A 76 3.75 -13.03 7.01
CA LEU A 76 2.91 -11.89 7.38
C LEU A 76 2.87 -10.93 6.19
N PHE A 77 1.67 -10.54 5.77
CA PHE A 77 1.51 -9.53 4.74
C PHE A 77 1.35 -8.16 5.40
N ASP A 78 2.41 -7.37 5.34
CA ASP A 78 2.54 -6.12 6.06
C ASP A 78 2.18 -4.93 5.17
N VAL A 79 1.22 -4.11 5.61
CA VAL A 79 0.65 -3.00 4.84
C VAL A 79 0.99 -1.70 5.56
N ALA A 80 2.05 -1.04 5.12
CA ALA A 80 2.59 0.17 5.75
C ALA A 80 1.87 1.45 5.33
N ILE A 81 1.22 1.42 4.17
CA ILE A 81 0.44 2.54 3.63
C ILE A 81 -0.86 1.96 3.09
N PHE A 82 -1.98 2.58 3.45
CA PHE A 82 -3.29 2.31 2.86
C PHE A 82 -4.07 3.62 2.81
N ILE A 83 -4.15 4.21 1.61
CA ILE A 83 -4.76 5.53 1.39
C ILE A 83 -5.80 5.41 0.29
N VAL A 84 -6.97 6.00 0.52
CA VAL A 84 -8.00 6.19 -0.51
C VAL A 84 -8.43 7.64 -0.49
N ILE A 85 -8.54 8.26 -1.68
CA ILE A 85 -9.00 9.62 -1.86
C ILE A 85 -9.99 9.64 -3.01
N SER A 86 -11.28 9.70 -2.66
CA SER A 86 -12.36 9.86 -3.63
C SER A 86 -13.59 10.45 -2.95
N PRO A 87 -14.20 11.52 -3.52
CA PRO A 87 -15.39 12.12 -2.92
C PRO A 87 -16.65 11.25 -3.04
N LEU A 88 -16.69 10.30 -3.98
CA LEU A 88 -17.90 9.54 -4.31
C LEU A 88 -17.73 8.01 -4.19
N HIS A 89 -16.49 7.51 -4.25
CA HIS A 89 -16.22 6.07 -4.41
C HIS A 89 -15.23 5.53 -3.37
N GLU A 90 -15.04 6.20 -2.23
CA GLU A 90 -14.05 5.84 -1.23
C GLU A 90 -14.18 4.37 -0.78
N HIS A 91 -15.39 3.94 -0.45
CA HIS A 91 -15.65 2.58 0.03
C HIS A 91 -15.39 1.53 -1.06
N GLU A 92 -15.80 1.81 -2.31
CA GLU A 92 -15.60 0.89 -3.44
C GLU A 92 -14.11 0.71 -3.77
N ILE A 93 -13.34 1.80 -3.72
CA ILE A 93 -11.89 1.78 -3.95
C ILE A 93 -11.19 1.06 -2.80
N ALA A 94 -11.55 1.36 -1.55
CA ALA A 94 -11.00 0.69 -0.38
C ALA A 94 -11.25 -0.82 -0.42
N ALA A 95 -12.48 -1.24 -0.71
CA ALA A 95 -12.85 -2.64 -0.85
C ALA A 95 -12.06 -3.33 -1.98
N ALA A 96 -11.90 -2.66 -3.14
CA ALA A 96 -11.15 -3.21 -4.26
C ALA A 96 -9.65 -3.35 -3.95
N LEU A 97 -9.05 -2.38 -3.27
CA LEU A 97 -7.66 -2.46 -2.80
C LEU A 97 -7.48 -3.56 -1.75
N PHE A 98 -8.35 -3.60 -0.75
CA PHE A 98 -8.32 -4.61 0.30
C PHE A 98 -8.45 -6.02 -0.28
N ALA A 99 -9.44 -6.27 -1.15
CA ALA A 99 -9.61 -7.57 -1.81
C ALA A 99 -8.39 -7.96 -2.65
N CYS A 100 -7.71 -6.99 -3.27
CA CYS A 100 -6.47 -7.26 -4.00
C CYS A 100 -5.32 -7.66 -3.06
N ILE A 101 -5.20 -7.02 -1.89
CA ILE A 101 -4.18 -7.30 -0.88
C ILE A 101 -4.45 -8.66 -0.22
N GLU A 102 -5.70 -8.88 0.20
CA GLU A 102 -6.16 -10.13 0.81
C GLU A 102 -5.87 -11.33 -0.11
N ARG A 103 -6.20 -11.24 -1.40
CA ARG A 103 -5.87 -12.28 -2.37
C ARG A 103 -4.37 -12.55 -2.46
N GLN A 104 -3.54 -11.50 -2.55
CA GLN A 104 -2.08 -11.68 -2.61
C GLN A 104 -1.55 -12.33 -1.33
N ALA A 105 -2.08 -11.96 -0.16
CA ALA A 105 -1.67 -12.54 1.10
C ALA A 105 -2.03 -14.03 1.20
N ILE A 106 -3.21 -14.42 0.71
CA ILE A 106 -3.63 -15.82 0.60
C ILE A 106 -2.73 -16.59 -0.36
N ASP A 107 -2.42 -16.02 -1.53
CA ASP A 107 -1.53 -16.64 -2.53
C ASP A 107 -0.11 -16.87 -1.94
N GLU A 108 0.37 -15.94 -1.11
CA GLU A 108 1.63 -16.03 -0.37
C GLU A 108 1.56 -16.83 0.93
N LYS A 109 0.43 -17.52 1.19
CA LYS A 109 0.19 -18.38 2.37
C LYS A 109 0.33 -17.65 3.71
N SER A 110 0.09 -16.34 3.72
CA SER A 110 0.01 -15.55 4.94
C SER A 110 -1.29 -15.88 5.67
N LYS A 111 -1.21 -15.92 7.01
CA LYS A 111 -2.40 -16.10 7.88
C LYS A 111 -2.93 -14.76 8.40
N TYR A 112 -2.14 -13.71 8.25
CA TYR A 112 -2.39 -12.41 8.82
C TYR A 112 -2.04 -11.31 7.82
N LEU A 113 -2.86 -10.27 7.82
CA LEU A 113 -2.50 -8.94 7.35
C LEU A 113 -2.18 -8.08 8.58
N ARG A 114 -1.16 -7.24 8.48
CA ARG A 114 -0.96 -6.15 9.44
C ARG A 114 -1.10 -4.83 8.72
N PHE A 115 -1.94 -3.94 9.24
CA PHE A 115 -2.05 -2.56 8.76
C PHE A 115 -1.39 -1.64 9.77
N TRP A 116 -0.45 -0.83 9.31
CA TRP A 116 0.13 0.24 10.11
C TRP A 116 0.28 1.49 9.26
N THR A 117 0.56 2.62 9.93
CA THR A 117 0.61 3.92 9.26
C THR A 117 2.04 4.42 9.23
N LEU A 118 2.67 4.31 8.07
CA LEU A 118 3.92 5.00 7.78
C LEU A 118 3.66 6.52 7.73
N ARG A 119 4.54 7.27 8.38
CA ARG A 119 4.61 8.73 8.33
C ARG A 119 5.94 9.20 7.73
N PRO A 120 6.04 10.43 7.20
CA PRO A 120 7.29 10.94 6.64
C PRO A 120 8.51 10.80 7.56
N GLU A 121 8.34 11.03 8.85
CA GLU A 121 9.43 10.95 9.83
C GLU A 121 9.90 9.51 10.06
N THR A 122 9.10 8.55 9.59
CA THR A 122 9.29 7.11 9.81
C THR A 122 9.54 6.34 8.53
N TRP A 123 9.85 6.98 7.38
CA TRP A 123 10.17 6.26 6.14
C TRP A 123 11.28 5.21 6.32
N SER A 124 12.25 5.47 7.20
CA SER A 124 13.29 4.50 7.55
C SER A 124 12.74 3.21 8.16
N LEU A 125 11.55 3.23 8.76
CA LEU A 125 10.90 2.03 9.31
C LEU A 125 10.47 1.04 8.23
N LEU A 126 10.34 1.47 6.97
CA LEU A 126 10.17 0.53 5.87
C LEU A 126 11.36 -0.43 5.79
N ASP A 127 12.58 0.04 6.02
CA ASP A 127 13.77 -0.78 5.92
C ASP A 127 14.19 -1.40 7.27
N ASP A 128 13.66 -0.87 8.38
CA ASP A 128 13.90 -1.39 9.73
C ASP A 128 13.23 -2.76 9.93
N GLN A 129 14.05 -3.81 10.00
CA GLN A 129 13.59 -5.16 10.23
C GLN A 129 13.12 -5.39 11.68
N GLU A 130 13.83 -4.82 12.65
CA GLU A 130 13.51 -4.99 14.07
C GLU A 130 12.14 -4.39 14.38
N PHE A 131 11.86 -3.19 13.84
CA PHE A 131 10.55 -2.59 13.94
C PHE A 131 9.48 -3.51 13.32
N ARG A 132 9.68 -4.01 12.10
CA ARG A 132 8.71 -4.90 11.43
C ARG A 132 8.53 -6.24 12.15
N HIS A 133 9.51 -6.74 12.89
CA HIS A 133 9.41 -7.98 13.67
C HIS A 133 8.66 -7.83 15.00
N ARG A 134 8.28 -6.61 15.37
CA ARG A 134 7.41 -6.37 16.51
C ARG A 134 5.98 -6.78 16.19
N TRP A 135 5.35 -7.55 17.07
CA TRP A 135 3.94 -7.96 16.91
C TRP A 135 2.94 -6.92 17.44
N ASP A 136 3.41 -5.97 18.26
CA ASP A 136 2.60 -5.04 19.06
C ASP A 136 2.34 -3.70 18.36
N HIS A 137 2.58 -3.60 17.04
CA HIS A 137 2.28 -2.40 16.27
C HIS A 137 1.31 -2.69 15.14
N GLY A 138 0.51 -1.67 14.79
CA GLY A 138 -0.53 -1.80 13.77
C GLY A 138 -1.74 -2.62 14.22
N VAL A 139 -2.67 -2.76 13.30
CA VAL A 139 -3.88 -3.58 13.44
C VAL A 139 -3.63 -4.91 12.74
N ILE A 140 -3.86 -6.01 13.46
CA ILE A 140 -3.76 -7.36 12.91
C ILE A 140 -5.15 -7.82 12.45
N TYR A 141 -5.24 -8.22 11.19
CA TYR A 141 -6.39 -8.88 10.61
C TYR A 141 -6.03 -10.33 10.29
N ARG A 142 -6.87 -11.26 10.70
CA ARG A 142 -6.71 -12.69 10.40
C ARG A 142 -7.48 -13.01 9.11
N LEU A 143 -6.75 -13.59 8.16
CA LEU A 143 -7.28 -14.08 6.87
C LEU A 143 -8.09 -15.37 7.05
#